data_AF-A0A950SEC5-F1
#
_entry.id   AF-A0A950SEC5-F1
#
_cell.length_a   1.000
_cell.length_b   1.000
_cell.length_c   1.000
_cell.angle_alpha   90.00
_cell.angle_beta   90.00
_cell.angle_gamma   90.00
#
_symmetry.space_group_name_H-M   'P 1'
#
loop_
_entity.id
_entity.type
_entity.pdbx_description
1 polymer ?
#
loop_
_entity_poly.entity_id
_entity_poly.type
_entity_poly.pdbx_seq_one_letter_code
_entity_poly.pdbx_strand_id
1 'polypeptide(L)'
;MRLDRVAPGDVIKASIKGRTGIWGEVTEITNGIVYFRPLCPATGWRHASAREIVGHWRKTARRDAGSDDGAEMPAVVSQEQLSLPGTHT
;
A
#
# COMPACT_ATOMS: atom_id res chain seq x y z
N MET A 1 -4.33 6.50 16.01
CA MET A 1 -4.98 6.48 14.67
C MET A 1 -6.16 5.53 14.71
N ARG A 2 -7.17 5.68 13.85
CA ARG A 2 -8.21 4.64 13.68
C ARG A 2 -7.75 3.65 12.61
N LEU A 3 -7.85 2.35 12.89
CA LEU A 3 -7.35 1.30 11.98
C LEU A 3 -8.34 0.90 10.89
N ASP A 4 -9.61 1.32 10.97
CA ASP A 4 -10.65 1.01 9.97
C ASP A 4 -10.32 1.48 8.56
N ARG A 5 -9.38 2.42 8.42
CA ARG A 5 -8.95 2.99 7.13
C ARG A 5 -7.69 2.35 6.55
N VAL A 6 -7.01 1.53 7.34
CA VAL A 6 -5.75 0.87 6.99
C VAL A 6 -6.07 -0.48 6.38
N ALA A 7 -5.57 -0.73 5.17
CA ALA A 7 -5.71 -2.00 4.48
C ALA A 7 -4.34 -2.63 4.21
N PRO A 8 -4.27 -3.96 4.01
CA PRO A 8 -3.08 -4.59 3.43
C PRO A 8 -2.67 -3.91 2.12
N GLY A 9 -1.36 -3.71 1.94
CA GLY A 9 -0.76 -2.98 0.81
C GLY A 9 -0.66 -1.46 1.00
N ASP A 10 -1.27 -0.90 2.05
CA ASP A 10 -1.05 0.49 2.43
C ASP A 10 0.34 0.69 3.04
N VAL A 11 0.84 1.93 3.02
CA VAL A 11 2.09 2.30 3.68
C VAL A 11 1.79 3.02 4.99
N ILE A 12 2.51 2.66 6.04
CA ILE A 12 2.39 3.28 7.36
C ILE A 12 3.74 3.86 7.80
N LYS A 13 3.64 4.93 8.59
CA LYS A 13 4.75 5.46 9.39
C LYS A 13 4.43 5.20 10.86
N ALA A 14 5.35 4.54 11.55
CA ALA A 14 5.25 4.21 12.96
C ALA A 14 6.28 4.97 13.81
N SER A 15 5.90 5.21 15.06
CA SER A 15 6.76 5.68 16.15
C SER A 15 6.66 4.68 17.29
N ILE A 16 7.62 3.77 17.39
CA ILE A 16 7.60 2.62 18.31
C ILE A 16 8.63 2.87 19.40
N LYS A 17 8.21 2.88 20.67
CA LYS A 17 9.09 3.08 21.85
C LYS A 17 10.06 4.27 21.69
N GLY A 18 9.58 5.40 21.17
CA GLY A 18 10.37 6.61 20.94
C GLY A 18 11.28 6.58 19.70
N ARG A 19 11.31 5.49 18.94
CA ARG A 19 11.99 5.41 17.63
C ARG A 19 11.03 5.88 16.55
N THR A 20 11.43 6.93 15.84
CA THR A 20 10.68 7.50 14.72
C THR A 20 11.26 7.06 13.38
N GLY A 21 10.53 7.31 12.30
CA GLY A 21 11.01 7.02 10.94
C GLY A 21 10.94 5.54 10.57
N ILE A 22 10.11 4.76 11.26
CA ILE A 22 9.84 3.36 10.88
C ILE A 22 8.75 3.40 9.81
N TRP A 23 9.09 2.96 8.61
CA TRP A 23 8.16 2.87 7.49
C TRP A 23 7.95 1.41 7.11
N GLY A 24 6.71 1.06 6.76
CA GLY A 24 6.38 -0.30 6.38
C GLY A 24 5.17 -0.37 5.46
N GLU A 25 5.13 -1.43 4.65
CA GLU A 25 3.94 -1.84 3.91
C GLU A 25 3.11 -2.78 4.79
N VAL A 26 1.84 -2.48 4.96
CA VAL A 26 0.91 -3.27 5.78
C VAL A 26 0.70 -4.63 5.12
N THR A 27 0.89 -5.68 5.89
CA THR A 27 0.65 -7.06 5.44
C THR A 27 -0.67 -7.59 5.96
N GLU A 28 -1.02 -7.26 7.21
CA GLU A 28 -2.19 -7.79 7.89
C GLU A 28 -2.60 -6.86 9.04
N ILE A 29 -3.90 -6.84 9.37
CA ILE A 29 -4.43 -6.18 10.57
C ILE A 29 -5.21 -7.21 11.39
N THR A 30 -4.71 -7.53 12.58
CA THR A 30 -5.32 -8.53 13.47
C THR A 30 -5.32 -8.03 14.91
N ASN A 31 -6.47 -8.14 15.60
CA ASN A 31 -6.66 -7.73 17.00
C ASN A 31 -6.20 -6.28 17.30
N GLY A 32 -6.38 -5.37 16.35
CA GLY A 32 -5.95 -3.96 16.49
C GLY A 32 -4.43 -3.75 16.40
N ILE A 33 -3.69 -4.75 15.95
CA ILE A 33 -2.26 -4.69 15.64
C ILE A 33 -2.09 -4.72 14.12
N VAL A 34 -1.27 -3.80 13.62
CA VAL A 34 -0.89 -3.71 12.22
C VAL A 34 0.44 -4.44 12.04
N TYR A 35 0.43 -5.52 11.29
CA TYR A 35 1.64 -6.20 10.84
C TYR A 35 2.10 -5.57 9.53
N PHE A 36 3.41 -5.39 9.39
CA PHE A 36 3.98 -4.73 8.23
C PHE A 36 5.35 -5.28 7.86
N ARG A 37 5.70 -5.17 6.58
CA ARG A 37 7.04 -5.39 6.07
C ARG A 37 7.82 -4.06 6.13
N PRO A 38 8.95 -3.99 6.86
CA PRO A 38 9.77 -2.79 6.90
C PRO A 38 10.30 -2.41 5.51
N LEU A 39 10.21 -1.12 5.18
CA LEU A 39 10.85 -0.57 3.97
C LEU A 39 12.34 -0.30 4.20
N CYS A 40 12.73 -0.06 5.46
CA CYS A 40 14.13 0.11 5.83
C CYS A 40 14.71 -1.23 6.34
N PRO A 41 15.77 -1.79 5.70
CA PRO A 41 16.31 -3.11 6.07
C PRO A 41 16.83 -3.21 7.50
N ALA A 42 17.24 -2.07 8.10
CA ALA A 42 17.85 -2.04 9.42
C ALA A 42 16.85 -2.07 10.59
N THR A 43 15.54 -1.98 10.34
CA THR A 43 14.53 -2.01 11.41
C THR A 43 13.99 -3.43 11.60
N GLY A 44 14.21 -4.01 12.78
CA GLY A 44 13.67 -5.32 13.16
C GLY A 44 12.18 -5.32 13.52
N TRP A 45 11.50 -4.17 13.45
CA TRP A 45 10.08 -4.03 13.81
C TRP A 45 9.18 -4.58 12.71
N ARG A 46 8.21 -5.43 13.06
CA ARG A 46 7.28 -6.03 12.07
C ARG A 46 5.81 -5.82 12.41
N HIS A 47 5.54 -5.14 13.52
CA HIS A 47 4.19 -4.89 14.00
C HIS A 47 4.14 -3.60 14.81
N ALA A 48 2.99 -2.93 14.79
CA ALA A 48 2.73 -1.74 15.57
C ALA A 48 1.24 -1.65 15.94
N SER A 49 0.96 -1.09 17.11
CA SER A 49 -0.39 -0.78 17.55
C SER A 49 -0.93 0.49 16.88
N ALA A 50 -2.25 0.66 16.91
CA ALA A 50 -2.92 1.87 16.42
C ALA A 50 -2.40 3.20 17.01
N ARG A 51 -1.82 3.16 18.21
CA ARG A 51 -1.23 4.32 18.90
C ARG A 51 0.16 4.66 18.39
N GLU A 52 0.88 3.65 17.91
CA GLU A 52 2.24 3.81 17.37
C GLU A 52 2.21 4.22 15.90
N ILE A 53 1.11 3.99 15.18
CA ILE A 53 0.95 4.52 13.82
C ILE A 53 0.69 6.03 13.87
N VAL A 54 1.62 6.78 13.29
CA VAL A 54 1.61 8.25 13.25
C VAL A 54 1.32 8.82 11.85
N GLY A 55 1.33 7.97 10.81
CA GLY A 55 0.97 8.36 9.45
C GLY A 55 0.56 7.15 8.61
N HIS A 56 -0.28 7.39 7.60
CA HIS A 56 -0.85 6.39 6.72
C HIS A 56 -1.01 6.95 5.31
N TRP A 57 -0.62 6.14 4.32
CA TRP A 57 -0.73 6.44 2.90
C TRP A 57 -1.39 5.27 2.22
N ARG A 58 -2.56 5.53 1.64
CA ARG A 58 -3.25 4.57 0.81
C ARG A 58 -2.60 4.53 -0.56
N LYS A 59 -2.29 3.34 -1.05
CA LYS A 59 -1.84 3.18 -2.44
C LYS A 59 -3.05 3.36 -3.35
N THR A 60 -3.19 4.53 -3.97
CA THR A 60 -4.24 4.78 -4.97
C THR A 60 -3.82 4.10 -6.28
N ALA A 61 -4.05 2.79 -6.37
CA ALA A 61 -4.24 2.02 -7.60
C ALA A 61 -4.25 0.52 -7.28
N ARG A 62 -5.43 -0.02 -6.99
CA ARG A 62 -6.24 -0.84 -7.92
C ARG A 62 -7.69 -0.63 -7.50
N ARG A 63 -8.58 -0.30 -8.44
CA ARG A 63 -10.01 -0.51 -8.23
C ARG A 63 -10.18 -1.96 -7.76
N ASP A 64 -11.03 -2.14 -6.77
CA ASP A 64 -11.52 -3.42 -6.28
C ASP A 64 -11.54 -4.49 -7.38
N ALA A 65 -10.62 -5.44 -7.28
CA ALA A 65 -10.75 -6.73 -7.93
C ALA A 65 -11.08 -7.72 -6.81
N GLY A 66 -12.36 -7.80 -6.43
CA GLY A 66 -12.82 -8.81 -5.48
C GLY A 66 -13.91 -8.39 -4.49
N SER A 67 -14.98 -7.73 -4.94
CA SER A 67 -16.32 -8.00 -4.39
C SER A 67 -17.21 -8.32 -5.58
N ASP A 68 -17.72 -9.54 -5.57
CA ASP A 68 -18.53 -10.20 -6.58
C ASP A 68 -19.92 -9.54 -6.69
N ASP A 69 -20.20 -8.85 -7.80
CA ASP A 69 -21.47 -8.97 -8.54
C ASP A 69 -21.31 -8.34 -9.94
N GLY A 70 -21.97 -8.92 -10.94
CA GLY A 70 -21.58 -8.87 -12.35
C GLY A 70 -21.62 -7.51 -13.10
N ALA A 71 -21.01 -7.59 -14.29
CA ALA A 71 -21.15 -6.74 -15.49
C ALA A 71 -19.96 -5.82 -15.86
N GLU A 72 -19.44 -6.11 -17.07
CA GLU A 72 -18.63 -5.31 -17.99
C GLU A 72 -17.20 -4.89 -17.59
N MET A 73 -16.27 -5.68 -18.10
CA MET A 73 -14.89 -5.30 -18.44
C MET A 73 -14.85 -4.01 -19.28
N PRO A 74 -14.02 -3.00 -18.97
CA PRO A 74 -13.47 -2.12 -19.98
C PRO A 74 -12.05 -2.56 -20.36
N ALA A 75 -11.84 -2.59 -21.67
CA ALA A 75 -10.70 -3.10 -22.41
C ALA A 75 -9.32 -2.89 -21.77
N VAL A 76 -8.55 -3.98 -21.73
CA VAL A 76 -7.09 -3.96 -21.65
C VAL A 76 -6.57 -3.15 -22.85
N VAL A 77 -6.03 -1.96 -22.59
CA VAL A 77 -5.24 -1.22 -23.58
C VAL A 77 -3.93 -1.97 -23.79
N SER A 78 -3.84 -2.68 -24.91
CA SER A 78 -2.66 -3.41 -25.34
C SER A 78 -1.45 -2.48 -25.51
N GLN A 79 -0.29 -3.01 -25.09
CA GLN A 79 1.03 -2.39 -25.01
C GLN A 79 1.68 -2.12 -26.39
N GLU A 80 0.92 -1.67 -27.38
CA GLU A 80 1.40 -1.50 -28.77
C GLU A 80 1.42 -0.03 -29.25
N GLN A 81 0.95 0.92 -28.44
CA GLN A 81 0.93 2.35 -28.81
C GLN A 81 2.24 3.11 -28.54
N LEU A 82 3.32 2.41 -28.15
CA LEU A 82 4.62 3.03 -27.84
C LEU A 82 5.63 3.00 -29.00
N SER A 83 5.15 2.86 -30.23
CA SER A 83 5.96 3.03 -31.44
C SER A 83 5.67 4.39 -32.05
N LEU A 84 6.46 5.41 -31.68
CA LEU A 84 6.54 6.63 -32.47
C LEU A 84 7.27 6.27 -33.78
N PRO A 85 6.66 6.45 -34.97
CA PRO A 85 7.42 6.39 -36.21
C PRO A 85 8.37 7.58 -36.23
N GLY A 86 9.66 7.29 -36.13
CA GLY A 86 10.68 8.25 -36.56
C GLY A 86 10.43 8.62 -38.02
N THR A 87 10.48 9.91 -38.32
CA THR A 87 11.19 10.56 -39.46
C THR A 87 10.54 11.92 -39.70
N HIS A 88 11.36 12.96 -39.84
CA HIS A 88 11.32 14.02 -40.87
C HIS A 88 12.41 15.03 -40.46
N THR A 89 13.61 14.87 -41.01
CA THR A 89 14.19 15.57 -42.17
C THR A 89 15.06 16.73 -41.71
#